data_AF-A0A3D2G7T1-F1
#
_entry.id   AF-A0A3D2G7T1-F1
#
_cell.length_a   1.000
_cell.length_b   1.000
_cell.length_c   1.000
_cell.angle_alpha   90.00
_cell.angle_beta   90.00
_cell.angle_gamma   90.00
#
_symmetry.space_group_name_H-M   'P 1'
#
loop_
_entity.id
_entity.type
_entity.pdbx_description
1 polymer ?
#
loop_
_entity_poly.entity_id
_entity_poly.type
_entity_poly.pdbx_seq_one_letter_code
_entity_poly.pdbx_strand_id
1 'polypeptide(L)' 'MPTFNQLVRKGRQESVKKSTAPALQRGYNSLKKKATDTSAPQKRGVCTAVKTATPKK' A
#
# COMPACT_ATOMS: atom_id res chain seq x y z
N MET A 1 -1.12 -25.03 -22.37
CA MET A 1 -0.70 -23.87 -23.18
C MET A 1 -1.95 -23.29 -23.84
N PRO A 2 -2.30 -22.02 -23.60
CA PRO A 2 -3.54 -21.46 -24.13
C PRO A 2 -3.43 -21.12 -25.62
N THR A 3 -4.53 -21.29 -26.36
CA THR A 3 -4.62 -20.88 -27.76
C THR A 3 -4.84 -19.36 -27.88
N PHE A 4 -4.55 -18.79 -29.05
CA PHE A 4 -4.72 -17.35 -29.27
C PHE A 4 -6.16 -16.89 -28.97
N ASN A 5 -7.17 -17.62 -29.43
CA ASN A 5 -8.58 -17.32 -29.16
C ASN A 5 -8.94 -17.41 -27.67
N GLN A 6 -8.24 -18.22 -26.87
CA GLN A 6 -8.41 -18.26 -25.41
C GLN A 6 -7.82 -17.01 -24.74
N LEU A 7 -6.66 -16.54 -25.21
CA LEU A 7 -6.05 -15.30 -24.71
C LEU A 7 -6.84 -14.06 -25.12
N VAL A 8 -7.44 -14.05 -26.32
CA VAL A 8 -8.33 -12.97 -26.78
C VAL A 8 -9.59 -12.90 -25.91
N ARG A 9 -10.18 -14.06 -25.55
CA ARG A 9 -11.37 -14.12 -24.68
C ARG A 9 -11.04 -13.88 -23.21
N LYS A 10 -9.87 -14.32 -22.75
CA LYS A 10 -9.38 -14.21 -21.37
C LYS A 10 -7.90 -13.81 -21.40
N GLY A 11 -7.66 -12.51 -21.32
CA GLY A 11 -6.30 -11.96 -21.28
C GLY A 11 -5.50 -12.47 -20.08
N ARG A 12 -4.18 -12.41 -20.19
CA ARG A 12 -3.30 -12.68 -19.04
C ARG A 12 -3.46 -11.56 -18.01
N GLN A 13 -3.41 -11.93 -16.73
CA GLN A 13 -3.44 -10.98 -15.62
C GLN A 13 -2.17 -11.12 -14.79
N GLU A 14 -1.60 -9.98 -14.40
CA GLU A 14 -0.49 -9.93 -13.46
C GLU A 14 -1.00 -10.05 -12.02
N SER A 15 -0.23 -10.72 -11.17
CA SER A 15 -0.56 -10.82 -9.75
C SER A 15 -0.21 -9.54 -9.02
N VAL A 16 -1.19 -8.93 -8.36
CA VAL A 16 -0.98 -7.71 -7.57
C VAL A 16 -0.32 -8.05 -6.23
N LYS A 17 0.77 -7.36 -5.92
CA LYS A 17 1.47 -7.47 -4.63
C LYS A 17 1.12 -6.30 -3.71
N LYS A 18 1.00 -6.58 -2.41
CA LYS A 18 0.82 -5.53 -1.39
C LYS A 18 2.16 -4.88 -1.05
N SER A 19 2.14 -3.58 -0.80
CA SER A 19 3.31 -2.85 -0.31
C SER A 19 3.65 -3.27 1.12
N THR A 20 4.93 -3.32 1.44
CA THR A 20 5.42 -3.50 2.81
C THR A 20 5.18 -2.27 3.69
N ALA A 21 4.97 -1.09 3.08
CA ALA A 21 4.79 0.18 3.76
C ALA A 21 3.49 0.91 3.33
N PRO A 22 2.30 0.36 3.62
CA PRO A 22 1.02 0.95 3.17
C PRO A 22 0.72 2.33 3.79
N ALA A 23 1.21 2.61 5.00
CA ALA A 23 1.01 3.90 5.67
C ALA A 23 1.67 5.07 4.91
N LEU A 24 2.80 4.83 4.25
CA LEU A 24 3.48 5.84 3.44
C LEU A 24 2.75 6.14 2.12
N GLN A 25 1.80 5.31 1.71
CA GLN A 25 1.01 5.48 0.48
C GLN A 25 -0.33 6.21 0.69
N ARG A 26 -0.76 6.44 1.93
CA ARG A 26 -2.07 7.06 2.25
C ARG A 26 -1.97 8.47 2.85
N GLY A 27 -2.47 9.49 2.18
CA GLY A 27 -2.66 10.83 2.73
C GLY A 27 -4.04 11.02 3.36
N TYR A 28 -4.24 12.15 4.04
CA TYR A 28 -5.55 12.55 4.53
C TYR A 28 -5.80 14.02 4.18
N ASN A 29 -6.94 14.29 3.54
CA ASN A 29 -7.42 15.62 3.27
C ASN A 29 -8.37 16.05 4.39
N SER A 30 -7.90 16.94 5.27
CA SER A 30 -8.66 17.42 6.43
C SER A 30 -9.91 18.23 6.06
N LEU A 31 -9.89 18.96 4.94
CA LEU A 31 -11.03 19.77 4.49
C LEU A 31 -12.20 18.90 4.02
N LYS A 32 -11.87 17.83 3.28
CA LYS A 32 -12.87 16.90 2.71
C LYS A 32 -13.11 15.67 3.58
N LYS A 33 -12.38 15.55 4.70
CA LYS A 33 -12.38 14.40 5.62
C LYS A 33 -12.19 13.05 4.92
N LYS A 34 -11.30 13.00 3.92
CA LYS A 34 -11.11 11.83 3.04
C LYS A 34 -9.65 11.38 2.99
N ALA A 35 -9.43 10.08 2.96
CA ALA A 35 -8.13 9.50 2.65
C ALA A 35 -7.79 9.71 1.16
N THR A 36 -6.51 9.94 0.86
CA THR A 36 -5.98 10.09 -0.50
C THR A 36 -4.88 9.06 -0.75
N ASP A 37 -4.71 8.65 -2.01
CA ASP A 37 -3.63 7.75 -2.43
C ASP A 37 -2.42 8.56 -2.86
N THR A 38 -1.70 9.06 -1.86
CA THR A 38 -0.52 9.91 -2.05
C THR A 38 0.69 9.22 -1.44
N SER A 39 1.54 8.70 -2.32
CA SER A 39 2.83 8.09 -1.96
C SER A 39 3.85 9.18 -1.61
N ALA A 40 4.48 9.02 -0.45
CA ALA A 40 5.55 9.90 0.02
C ALA A 40 6.73 9.08 0.55
N PRO A 41 7.98 9.55 0.39
CA PRO A 41 9.16 8.87 0.94
C PRO A 41 9.18 8.90 2.47
N GLN A 42 8.59 9.94 3.09
CA GLN A 42 8.47 10.10 4.53
C GLN A 42 7.22 10.92 4.90
N LYS A 43 6.72 10.76 6.13
CA LYS A 43 5.59 11.55 6.66
C LYS A 43 5.90 12.04 8.06
N ARG A 44 5.48 13.28 8.35
CA ARG A 44 5.59 13.86 9.70
C ARG A 44 4.58 13.21 10.64
N GLY A 45 4.97 13.01 11.89
CA GLY A 45 4.13 12.49 12.95
C GLY A 45 4.57 13.03 14.31
N VAL A 46 3.73 12.86 15.32
CA VAL A 46 4.02 13.23 16.72
C VAL A 46 4.05 11.95 17.55
N CYS A 47 5.02 11.84 18.46
CA CYS A 47 5.12 10.71 19.38
C CYS A 47 4.02 10.78 20.43
N THR A 48 3.27 9.70 20.61
CA THR A 48 2.23 9.60 21.65
C THR A 48 2.68 8.81 22.88
N ALA A 49 3.65 7.91 22.74
CA ALA A 49 4.20 7.12 23.84
C ALA A 49 5.64 6.69 23.54
N VAL A 50 6.50 6.71 24.56
CA VAL A 50 7.91 6.29 24.48
C VAL A 50 8.10 5.06 25.36
N LYS A 51 8.60 3.96 24.77
CA LYS A 51 8.84 2.68 25.46
C LYS A 51 9.98 1.92 24.82
N THR A 52 10.60 1.02 25.58
CA THR A 52 11.61 0.07 25.09
C THR A 52 10.98 -1.29 24.78
N ALA A 53 11.53 -2.03 23.82
CA ALA A 53 11.07 -3.37 23.45
C ALA A 53 12.27 -4.32 23.42
N THR A 54 12.13 -5.50 24.04
CA THR A 54 13.14 -6.56 23.98
C THR A 54 12.94 -7.42 22.73
N PRO A 55 14.02 -7.75 21.98
CA PRO A 55 13.90 -8.55 20.76
C PRO A 55 13.49 -9.99 21.09
N LYS A 56 12.66 -10.57 20.23
CA LYS A 56 12.37 -12.01 20.28
C LYS A 56 13.52 -12.77 19.62
N LYS A 57 13.84 -13.95 20.16
CA LYS A 57 14.72 -14.92 19.50
C LYS A 57 14.09 -15.43 18.22
#